data_AF-A0A0H5QSK1-F1
#
_entry.id   AF-A0A0H5QSK1-F1
#
_cell.length_a   1.000
_cell.length_b   1.000
_cell.length_c   1.000
_cell.angle_alpha   90.00
_cell.angle_beta   90.00
_cell.angle_gamma   90.00
#
_symmetry.space_group_name_H-M   'P 1'
#
loop_
_entity.id
_entity.type
_entity.pdbx_description
1 polymer ?
#
loop_
_entity_poly.entity_id
_entity_poly.type
_entity_poly.pdbx_seq_one_letter_code
_entity_poly.pdbx_strand_id
1 'polypeptide(L)'
;MQIESVLAAIESDTDCSIIEVIEGLDTMLVFVNNIIDYPQTPCFRRIRISNVNFQERLGHLKHGMDLLKAVGFVQDADPHVFALPDSVDEEDERNSIANIRKARLSIISFRKELYARFMHIQHLPADHVWSSVRGAGAFGRQGRRPHMEDEHLLIDSFTGDPSTGLFCCYDGHGGRAAVDFCVRSLHIVYGFCS
;
A
#
# COMPACT_ATOMS: atom_id res chain seq x y z
N MET A 1 11.37 18.20 2.61
CA MET A 1 11.51 16.80 3.04
C MET A 1 11.85 15.99 1.80
N GLN A 2 12.79 15.05 1.84
CA GLN A 2 13.11 14.25 0.64
C GLN A 2 12.13 13.09 0.51
N ILE A 3 11.69 12.75 -0.71
CA ILE A 3 10.71 11.68 -0.95
C ILE A 3 11.12 10.36 -0.30
N GLU A 4 12.40 9.97 -0.39
CA GLU A 4 12.91 8.72 0.18
C GLU A 4 12.74 8.65 1.70
N SER A 5 12.91 9.78 2.41
CA SER A 5 12.71 9.82 3.86
C SER A 5 11.25 9.60 4.26
N VAL A 6 10.30 10.03 3.42
CA VAL A 6 8.87 9.81 3.64
C VAL A 6 8.49 8.37 3.34
N LEU A 7 9.02 7.80 2.25
CA LEU A 7 8.77 6.39 1.90
C LEU A 7 9.32 5.45 2.98
N ALA A 8 10.49 5.74 3.54
CA ALA A 8 11.04 5.00 4.68
C ALA A 8 10.16 5.12 5.94
N ALA A 9 9.62 6.31 6.21
CA ALA A 9 8.70 6.51 7.33
C ALA A 9 7.41 5.70 7.15
N ILE A 10 6.84 5.71 5.94
CA ILE A 10 5.67 4.90 5.56
C ILE A 10 5.96 3.40 5.73
N GLU A 11 7.14 2.94 5.32
CA GLU A 11 7.53 1.53 5.47
C GLU A 11 7.65 1.09 6.94
N SER A 12 8.11 2.00 7.81
CA SER A 12 8.22 1.74 9.23
C SER A 12 6.89 1.87 9.99
N ASP A 13 5.85 2.40 9.35
CA ASP A 13 4.56 2.62 9.96
C ASP A 13 3.73 1.34 9.96
N THR A 14 3.33 0.92 11.16
CA THR A 14 2.53 -0.30 11.38
C THR A 14 1.05 0.00 11.59
N ASP A 15 0.66 1.29 11.61
CA ASP A 15 -0.71 1.72 11.87
C ASP A 15 -1.63 1.51 10.64
N CYS A 16 -1.07 1.26 9.46
CA CYS A 16 -1.81 1.07 8.20
C CYS A 16 -1.42 -0.26 7.54
N SER A 17 -2.39 -0.91 6.89
CA SER A 17 -2.14 -2.11 6.11
C SER A 17 -1.37 -1.80 4.81
N ILE A 18 -0.64 -2.79 4.29
CA ILE A 18 0.08 -2.68 3.02
C ILE A 18 -0.83 -2.28 1.85
N ILE A 19 -2.11 -2.66 1.90
CA ILE A 19 -3.11 -2.32 0.87
C ILE A 19 -3.48 -0.85 0.93
N GLU A 20 -3.78 -0.31 2.12
CA GLU A 20 -4.09 1.11 2.30
C GLU A 20 -2.91 1.99 1.84
N VAL A 21 -1.69 1.56 2.15
CA VAL A 21 -0.47 2.23 1.65
C VAL A 21 -0.41 2.20 0.13
N ILE A 22 -0.61 1.04 -0.51
CA ILE A 22 -0.61 0.93 -1.99
C ILE A 22 -1.68 1.82 -2.61
N GLU A 23 -2.89 1.86 -2.06
CA GLU A 23 -3.99 2.69 -2.56
C GLU A 23 -3.70 4.19 -2.43
N GLY A 24 -3.05 4.60 -1.35
CA GLY A 24 -2.57 5.96 -1.13
C GLY A 24 -1.46 6.34 -2.13
N LEU A 25 -0.49 5.45 -2.36
CA LEU A 25 0.56 5.68 -3.37
C LEU A 25 -0.01 5.77 -4.78
N ASP A 26 -1.02 4.96 -5.14
CA ASP A 26 -1.70 5.07 -6.43
C ASP A 26 -2.44 6.40 -6.59
N THR A 27 -3.07 6.89 -5.52
CA THR A 27 -3.69 8.23 -5.50
C THR A 27 -2.63 9.32 -5.71
N MET A 28 -1.48 9.21 -5.04
CA MET A 28 -0.37 10.14 -5.21
C MET A 28 0.17 10.13 -6.64
N LEU A 29 0.28 8.94 -7.26
CA LEU A 29 0.72 8.80 -8.65
C LEU A 29 -0.26 9.44 -9.63
N VAL A 30 -1.57 9.39 -9.38
CA VAL A 30 -2.56 10.14 -10.19
C VAL A 30 -2.28 11.64 -10.14
N PHE A 31 -2.05 12.21 -8.96
CA PHE A 31 -1.75 13.64 -8.83
C PHE A 31 -0.45 14.01 -9.56
N VAL A 32 0.60 13.23 -9.34
CA VAL A 32 1.92 13.46 -9.96
C VAL A 32 1.85 13.31 -11.49
N ASN A 33 1.14 12.32 -12.01
CA ASN A 33 0.98 12.12 -13.45
C ASN A 33 0.20 13.27 -14.10
N ASN A 34 -0.90 13.70 -13.49
CA ASN A 34 -1.68 14.83 -14.00
C ASN A 34 -0.84 16.11 -14.13
N ILE A 35 0.07 16.36 -13.18
CA ILE A 35 0.99 17.50 -13.23
C ILE A 35 2.05 17.33 -14.33
N ILE A 36 2.60 16.13 -14.50
CA ILE A 36 3.62 15.87 -15.52
C ILE A 36 3.04 15.95 -16.93
N ASP A 37 1.83 15.41 -17.12
CA ASP A 37 1.17 15.33 -18.42
C ASP A 37 0.54 16.68 -18.81
N TYR A 38 0.05 17.44 -17.83
CA TYR A 38 -0.63 18.71 -18.02
C TYR A 38 -0.09 19.83 -17.10
N PRO A 39 1.19 20.22 -17.24
CA PRO A 39 1.87 21.08 -16.28
C PRO A 39 1.30 22.49 -16.18
N GLN A 40 0.62 22.99 -17.21
CA GLN A 40 0.06 24.36 -17.21
C GLN A 40 -1.39 24.42 -16.72
N THR A 41 -1.98 23.28 -16.35
CA THR A 41 -3.38 23.21 -15.94
C THR A 41 -3.52 23.48 -14.44
N PRO A 42 -4.11 24.62 -14.02
CA PRO A 42 -4.08 25.03 -12.61
C PRO A 42 -4.83 24.09 -11.66
N CYS A 43 -5.89 23.43 -12.14
CA CYS A 43 -6.68 22.54 -11.29
C CYS A 43 -5.93 21.26 -10.88
N PHE A 44 -4.93 20.80 -11.64
CA PHE A 44 -4.11 19.64 -11.26
C PHE A 44 -3.01 19.98 -10.25
N ARG A 45 -2.72 21.27 -10.07
CA ARG A 45 -1.76 21.76 -9.09
C ARG A 45 -2.39 22.06 -7.74
N ARG A 46 -3.69 21.83 -7.57
CA ARG A 46 -4.41 22.11 -6.32
C ARG A 46 -5.16 20.87 -5.86
N ILE A 47 -4.96 20.48 -4.61
CA ILE A 47 -5.62 19.34 -3.97
C ILE A 47 -6.39 19.84 -2.77
N ARG A 48 -7.70 19.61 -2.77
CA ARG A 48 -8.56 19.94 -1.64
C ARG A 48 -8.60 18.75 -0.67
N ILE A 49 -8.03 18.90 0.51
CA ILE A 49 -7.94 17.80 1.49
C ILE A 49 -9.31 17.43 2.06
N SER A 50 -10.31 18.32 2.02
CA SER A 50 -11.68 17.97 2.43
C SER A 50 -12.41 17.05 1.43
N ASN A 51 -11.79 16.69 0.31
CA ASN A 51 -12.37 15.78 -0.67
C ASN A 51 -12.45 14.35 -0.07
N VAL A 52 -13.62 13.72 -0.16
CA VAL A 52 -13.87 12.39 0.41
C VAL A 52 -12.93 11.33 -0.18
N ASN A 53 -12.79 11.28 -1.52
CA ASN A 53 -11.90 10.32 -2.17
C ASN A 53 -10.44 10.52 -1.77
N PHE A 54 -10.02 11.76 -1.53
CA PHE A 54 -8.68 12.04 -1.01
C PHE A 54 -8.54 11.48 0.41
N GLN A 55 -9.50 11.77 1.30
CA GLN A 55 -9.46 11.31 2.69
C GLN A 55 -9.46 9.78 2.79
N GLU A 56 -10.35 9.12 2.05
CA GLU A 56 -10.49 7.67 2.02
C GLU A 56 -9.25 6.95 1.53
N ARG A 57 -8.44 7.55 0.65
CA ARG A 57 -7.30 6.85 0.02
C ARG A 57 -5.93 7.29 0.51
N LEU A 58 -5.73 8.58 0.75
CA LEU A 58 -4.42 9.15 1.08
C LEU A 58 -4.44 9.99 2.35
N GLY A 59 -5.53 10.72 2.59
CA GLY A 59 -5.62 11.69 3.67
C GLY A 59 -5.66 11.07 5.07
N HIS A 60 -6.16 9.85 5.20
CA HIS A 60 -6.17 9.10 6.47
C HIS A 60 -4.80 8.50 6.83
N LEU A 61 -3.89 8.35 5.86
CA LEU A 61 -2.55 7.83 6.13
C LEU A 61 -1.75 8.85 6.94
N LYS A 62 -1.11 8.40 8.02
CA LYS A 62 -0.28 9.21 8.94
C LYS A 62 0.73 10.10 8.21
N HIS A 63 1.37 9.54 7.18
CA HIS A 63 2.38 10.21 6.35
C HIS A 63 1.84 10.68 4.98
N GLY A 64 0.52 10.64 4.76
CA GLY A 64 -0.10 11.01 3.48
C GLY A 64 0.12 12.49 3.11
N MET A 65 0.09 13.38 4.09
CA MET A 65 0.40 14.80 3.89
C MET A 65 1.89 15.05 3.67
N ASP A 66 2.75 14.22 4.25
CA ASP A 66 4.20 14.33 4.08
C ASP A 66 4.62 13.93 2.66
N LEU A 67 3.90 13.00 2.02
CA LEU A 67 4.06 12.68 0.60
C LEU A 67 3.80 13.90 -0.30
N LEU A 68 2.71 14.64 -0.04
CA LEU A 68 2.39 15.87 -0.77
C LEU A 68 3.54 16.88 -0.63
N LYS A 69 3.97 17.13 0.60
CA LYS A 69 5.07 18.07 0.89
C LYS A 69 6.40 17.64 0.29
N ALA A 70 6.68 16.34 0.23
CA ALA A 70 7.92 15.82 -0.34
C ALA A 70 7.96 15.93 -1.86
N VAL A 71 6.81 15.95 -2.53
CA VAL A 71 6.70 16.22 -3.97
C VAL A 71 6.79 17.72 -4.29
N GLY A 72 6.51 18.59 -3.32
CA GLY A 72 6.61 20.05 -3.48
C GLY A 72 5.31 20.81 -3.24
N PHE A 73 4.22 20.11 -2.92
CA PHE A 73 3.00 20.80 -2.51
C PHE A 73 3.22 21.55 -1.20
N VAL A 74 2.70 22.77 -1.15
CA VAL A 74 2.69 23.62 0.04
C VAL A 74 1.25 23.87 0.48
N GLN A 75 1.08 24.14 1.76
CA GLN A 75 -0.23 24.57 2.28
C GLN A 75 -0.58 25.92 1.66
N ASP A 76 -1.76 26.01 1.05
CA ASP A 76 -2.30 27.24 0.49
C ASP A 76 -2.80 28.19 1.59
N ALA A 77 -3.23 29.40 1.22
CA ALA A 77 -3.89 30.30 2.16
C ALA A 77 -5.19 29.69 2.73
N ASP A 78 -5.87 28.86 1.94
CA ASP A 78 -6.93 27.99 2.44
C ASP A 78 -6.29 26.77 3.16
N PRO A 79 -6.53 26.58 4.47
CA PRO A 79 -5.98 25.45 5.22
C PRO A 79 -6.48 24.09 4.73
N HIS A 80 -7.53 24.05 3.90
CA HIS A 80 -8.04 22.83 3.29
C HIS A 80 -7.49 22.57 1.88
N VAL A 81 -6.52 23.35 1.41
CA VAL A 81 -5.95 23.19 0.07
C VAL A 81 -4.43 23.10 0.14
N PHE A 82 -3.89 22.07 -0.50
CA PHE A 82 -2.48 22.01 -0.87
C PHE A 82 -2.34 22.45 -2.32
N ALA A 83 -1.37 23.32 -2.58
CA ALA A 83 -1.07 23.82 -3.91
C ALA A 83 0.40 23.52 -4.25
N LEU A 84 0.66 23.10 -5.48
CA LEU A 84 2.00 23.06 -6.04
C LEU A 84 2.26 24.42 -6.71
N PRO A 85 3.17 25.25 -6.17
CA PRO A 85 3.49 26.53 -6.76
C PRO A 85 3.95 26.38 -8.21
N ASP A 86 3.64 27.36 -9.06
CA ASP A 86 4.42 27.53 -10.27
C ASP A 86 5.89 27.71 -9.88
N SER A 87 6.80 27.09 -10.61
CA SER A 87 8.23 27.39 -10.46
C SER A 87 8.43 28.82 -10.95
N VAL A 88 8.12 29.79 -10.10
CA VAL A 88 8.31 31.22 -10.38
C VAL A 88 9.78 31.58 -10.27
N ASP A 89 10.54 30.82 -9.47
CA ASP A 89 11.96 30.99 -9.24
C ASP A 89 12.75 29.88 -9.94
N GLU A 90 13.62 30.24 -10.90
CA GLU A 90 14.55 29.32 -11.56
C GLU A 90 15.51 28.62 -10.56
N GLU A 91 15.60 29.13 -9.32
CA GLU A 91 16.43 28.59 -8.24
C GLU A 91 15.71 27.55 -7.37
N ASP A 92 14.37 27.54 -7.29
CA ASP A 92 13.65 26.59 -6.41
C ASP A 92 13.40 25.26 -7.14
N GLU A 93 14.49 24.51 -7.30
CA GLU A 93 14.55 23.24 -8.02
C GLU A 93 13.47 22.25 -7.54
N ARG A 94 13.02 22.36 -6.28
CA ARG A 94 12.08 21.44 -5.61
C ARG A 94 10.77 21.24 -6.37
N ASN A 95 10.21 22.30 -6.97
CA ASN A 95 8.94 22.24 -7.70
C ASN A 95 9.14 22.03 -9.21
N SER A 96 10.38 21.80 -9.65
CA SER A 96 10.65 21.52 -11.06
C SER A 96 9.99 20.22 -11.50
N ILE A 97 9.54 20.18 -12.75
CA ILE A 97 9.01 18.95 -13.36
C ILE A 97 10.05 17.80 -13.27
N ALA A 98 11.35 18.11 -13.27
CA ALA A 98 12.41 17.13 -13.09
C ALA A 98 12.34 16.46 -11.70
N ASN A 99 12.18 17.24 -10.63
CA ASN A 99 12.03 16.71 -9.28
C ASN A 99 10.72 15.94 -9.08
N ILE A 100 9.63 16.41 -9.68
CA ILE A 100 8.34 15.69 -9.67
C ILE A 100 8.47 14.33 -10.38
N ARG A 101 9.19 14.27 -11.51
CA ARG A 101 9.50 13.00 -12.19
C ARG A 101 10.37 12.08 -11.34
N LYS A 102 11.36 12.63 -10.62
CA LYS A 102 12.19 11.85 -9.71
C LYS A 102 11.36 11.25 -8.58
N ALA A 103 10.52 12.06 -7.94
CA ALA A 103 9.60 11.58 -6.90
C ALA A 103 8.64 10.51 -7.44
N ARG A 104 8.12 10.68 -8.66
CA ARG A 104 7.30 9.65 -9.32
C ARG A 104 8.04 8.31 -9.42
N LEU A 105 9.30 8.32 -9.84
CA LEU A 105 10.08 7.08 -9.99
C LEU A 105 10.31 6.40 -8.64
N SER A 106 10.64 7.16 -7.59
CA SER A 106 10.76 6.64 -6.22
C SER A 106 9.45 5.99 -5.74
N ILE A 107 8.31 6.68 -5.93
CA ILE A 107 6.99 6.16 -5.56
C ILE A 107 6.65 4.88 -6.35
N ILE A 108 6.94 4.84 -7.66
CA ILE A 108 6.72 3.63 -8.48
C ILE A 108 7.56 2.46 -7.99
N SER A 109 8.84 2.68 -7.68
CA SER A 109 9.73 1.62 -7.20
C SER A 109 9.24 1.07 -5.88
N PHE A 110 8.97 1.95 -4.91
CA PHE A 110 8.50 1.57 -3.59
C PHE A 110 7.15 0.85 -3.64
N ARG A 111 6.19 1.37 -4.41
CA ARG A 111 4.91 0.69 -4.64
C ARG A 111 5.11 -0.70 -5.24
N LYS A 112 6.03 -0.86 -6.20
CA LYS A 112 6.32 -2.17 -6.82
C LYS A 112 6.91 -3.15 -5.81
N GLU A 113 7.77 -2.70 -4.91
CA GLU A 113 8.34 -3.51 -3.83
C GLU A 113 7.28 -3.92 -2.80
N LEU A 114 6.41 -2.99 -2.38
CA LEU A 114 5.26 -3.30 -1.53
C LEU A 114 4.33 -4.32 -2.20
N TYR A 115 4.00 -4.10 -3.47
CA TYR A 115 3.15 -5.02 -4.22
C TYR A 115 3.80 -6.40 -4.36
N ALA A 116 5.11 -6.47 -4.60
CA ALA A 116 5.84 -7.74 -4.68
C ALA A 116 5.81 -8.49 -3.34
N ARG A 117 5.98 -7.78 -2.21
CA ARG A 117 5.82 -8.35 -0.86
C ARG A 117 4.41 -8.84 -0.63
N PHE A 118 3.40 -8.02 -0.97
CA PHE A 118 2.01 -8.39 -0.86
C PHE A 118 1.68 -9.63 -1.70
N MET A 119 2.19 -9.73 -2.93
CA MET A 119 1.96 -10.87 -3.83
C MET A 119 2.64 -12.16 -3.34
N HIS A 120 3.64 -12.08 -2.46
CA HIS A 120 4.30 -13.26 -1.94
C HIS A 120 3.46 -13.94 -0.85
N ILE A 121 2.85 -15.08 -1.20
CA ILE A 121 2.18 -15.94 -0.22
C ILE A 121 3.27 -16.72 0.52
N GLN A 122 3.41 -16.47 1.82
CA GLN A 122 4.34 -17.21 2.66
C GLN A 122 3.62 -18.43 3.26
N HIS A 123 3.88 -19.61 2.70
CA HIS A 123 3.48 -20.87 3.33
C HIS A 123 4.52 -21.28 4.36
N LEU A 124 4.06 -21.87 5.47
CA LEU A 124 4.96 -22.53 6.42
C LEU A 124 5.69 -23.68 5.70
N PRO A 125 7.00 -23.88 5.96
CA PRO A 125 7.75 -24.94 5.35
C PRO A 125 7.26 -26.31 5.86
N ALA A 126 7.50 -27.37 5.08
CA ALA A 126 7.01 -28.71 5.40
C ALA A 126 7.58 -29.30 6.70
N ASP A 127 8.73 -28.79 7.15
CA ASP A 127 9.42 -29.16 8.40
C ASP A 127 9.15 -28.18 9.56
N HIS A 128 8.15 -27.30 9.44
CA HIS A 128 7.75 -26.40 10.53
C HIS A 128 7.35 -27.16 11.80
N VAL A 129 7.94 -26.79 12.93
CA VAL A 129 7.59 -27.32 14.25
C VAL A 129 6.55 -26.41 14.89
N TRP A 130 5.37 -26.96 15.12
CA TRP A 130 4.22 -26.21 15.64
C TRP A 130 4.36 -25.93 17.13
N SER A 131 4.07 -24.68 17.50
CA SER A 131 4.06 -24.17 18.88
C SER A 131 2.64 -24.14 19.46
N SER A 132 1.66 -23.67 18.67
CA SER A 132 0.26 -23.56 19.10
C SER A 132 -0.48 -24.90 19.18
N VAL A 133 -0.03 -25.89 18.40
CA VAL A 133 -0.62 -27.24 18.31
C VAL A 133 0.46 -28.31 18.18
N ARG A 134 0.10 -29.59 18.33
CA ARG A 134 1.07 -30.70 18.13
C ARG A 134 1.52 -30.86 16.67
N GLY A 135 0.74 -30.36 15.74
CA GLY A 135 1.00 -30.42 14.31
C GLY A 135 -0.25 -30.01 13.53
N ALA A 136 -0.04 -29.47 12.33
CA ALA A 136 -1.13 -29.19 11.39
C ALA A 136 -0.74 -29.60 9.97
N GLY A 137 -1.76 -29.79 9.14
CA GLY A 137 -1.60 -30.13 7.73
C GLY A 137 -2.86 -29.77 6.96
N ALA A 138 -2.72 -29.62 5.66
CA ALA A 138 -3.83 -29.36 4.76
C ALA A 138 -3.89 -30.45 3.69
N PHE A 139 -5.11 -30.75 3.25
CA PHE A 139 -5.36 -31.70 2.17
C PHE A 139 -6.43 -31.12 1.26
N GLY A 140 -6.13 -31.12 -0.04
CA GLY A 140 -7.06 -30.69 -1.09
C GLY A 140 -7.26 -31.79 -2.12
N ARG A 141 -8.47 -31.87 -2.70
CA ARG A 141 -8.76 -32.76 -3.82
C ARG A 141 -9.38 -31.97 -4.97
N GLN A 142 -8.65 -31.85 -6.06
CA GLN A 142 -9.17 -31.25 -7.29
C GLN A 142 -10.32 -32.10 -7.85
N GLY A 143 -11.45 -31.44 -8.11
CA GLY A 143 -12.62 -32.05 -8.73
C GLY A 143 -12.49 -32.16 -10.26
N ARG A 144 -13.61 -31.99 -10.96
CA ARG A 144 -13.66 -32.15 -12.44
C ARG A 144 -13.15 -30.92 -13.21
N ARG A 145 -12.95 -29.78 -12.54
CA ARG A 145 -12.52 -28.53 -13.20
C ARG A 145 -11.02 -28.61 -13.56
N PRO A 146 -10.59 -28.00 -14.67
CA PRO A 146 -9.17 -27.99 -15.07
C PRO A 146 -8.27 -27.28 -14.07
N HIS A 147 -8.82 -26.31 -13.33
CA HIS A 147 -8.11 -25.53 -12.33
C HIS A 147 -8.91 -25.55 -11.02
N MET A 148 -8.18 -25.63 -9.91
CA MET A 148 -8.71 -25.45 -8.54
C MET A 148 -8.16 -24.13 -8.02
N GLU A 149 -9.05 -23.20 -7.73
CA GLU A 149 -8.66 -21.85 -7.28
C GLU A 149 -8.56 -21.79 -5.76
N ASP A 150 -9.26 -22.70 -5.07
CA ASP A 150 -9.24 -22.90 -3.63
C ASP A 150 -7.81 -22.86 -3.08
N GLU A 151 -7.65 -22.25 -1.92
CA GLU A 151 -6.35 -22.18 -1.26
C GLU A 151 -6.52 -22.29 0.24
N HIS A 152 -5.43 -22.57 0.93
CA HIS A 152 -5.41 -22.60 2.39
C HIS A 152 -4.21 -21.82 2.92
N LEU A 153 -4.35 -21.31 4.14
CA LEU A 153 -3.27 -20.65 4.85
C LEU A 153 -3.20 -21.20 6.26
N LEU A 154 -2.01 -21.60 6.67
CA LEU A 154 -1.74 -22.04 8.03
C LEU A 154 -0.70 -21.07 8.60
N ILE A 155 -1.02 -20.45 9.74
CA ILE A 155 -0.13 -19.56 10.49
C ILE A 155 -0.01 -20.12 11.89
N ASP A 156 1.22 -20.26 12.37
CA ASP A 156 1.52 -20.58 13.75
C ASP A 156 1.93 -19.32 14.49
N SER A 157 1.75 -19.28 15.81
CA SER A 157 1.97 -18.08 16.61
C SER A 157 1.23 -16.85 16.06
N PHE A 158 -0.07 -16.99 15.76
CA PHE A 158 -0.86 -15.91 15.16
C PHE A 158 -0.80 -14.64 16.05
N THR A 159 -0.69 -13.47 15.43
CA THR A 159 -0.45 -12.17 16.11
C THR A 159 0.75 -12.16 17.07
N GLY A 160 1.71 -13.07 16.90
CA GLY A 160 2.87 -13.22 17.78
C GLY A 160 2.63 -14.00 19.07
N ASP A 161 1.44 -14.59 19.30
CA ASP A 161 1.15 -15.41 20.48
C ASP A 161 1.40 -16.90 20.19
N PRO A 162 2.45 -17.53 20.77
CA PRO A 162 2.80 -18.94 20.54
C PRO A 162 1.73 -19.95 20.90
N SER A 163 0.72 -19.57 21.68
CA SER A 163 -0.40 -20.43 22.05
C SER A 163 -1.52 -20.44 21.01
N THR A 164 -1.42 -19.62 19.96
CA THR A 164 -2.47 -19.44 18.95
C THR A 164 -2.00 -19.79 17.55
N GLY A 165 -2.88 -20.41 16.77
CA GLY A 165 -2.67 -20.71 15.36
C GLY A 165 -3.90 -20.30 14.56
N LEU A 166 -3.69 -19.85 13.32
CA LEU A 166 -4.75 -19.52 12.38
C LEU A 166 -4.73 -20.51 11.22
N PHE A 167 -5.88 -21.13 10.96
CA PHE A 167 -6.07 -22.13 9.90
C PHE A 167 -7.23 -21.71 9.02
N CYS A 168 -6.93 -21.30 7.78
CA CYS A 168 -7.92 -20.76 6.84
C CYS A 168 -8.04 -21.64 5.60
N CYS A 169 -9.27 -21.82 5.14
CA CYS A 169 -9.58 -22.36 3.82
C CYS A 169 -10.39 -21.31 3.05
N TYR A 170 -9.96 -21.03 1.83
CA TYR A 170 -10.58 -20.03 0.96
C TYR A 170 -11.21 -20.70 -0.25
N ASP A 171 -12.49 -20.42 -0.45
CA ASP A 171 -13.27 -20.97 -1.56
C ASP A 171 -12.96 -20.22 -2.87
N GLY A 172 -12.71 -20.99 -3.92
CA GLY A 172 -12.30 -20.50 -5.23
C GLY A 172 -13.40 -19.87 -6.08
N HIS A 173 -14.68 -19.88 -5.68
CA HIS A 173 -15.79 -19.48 -6.56
C HIS A 173 -15.69 -18.04 -7.13
N GLY A 174 -14.92 -17.15 -6.47
CA GLY A 174 -14.67 -15.78 -6.92
C GLY A 174 -13.51 -15.61 -7.91
N GLY A 175 -12.81 -16.69 -8.30
CA GLY A 175 -11.62 -16.62 -9.14
C GLY A 175 -10.31 -16.64 -8.35
N ARG A 176 -9.21 -17.08 -8.98
CA ARG A 176 -7.88 -17.14 -8.33
C ARG A 176 -7.41 -15.81 -7.74
N ALA A 177 -7.70 -14.69 -8.40
CA ALA A 177 -7.31 -13.37 -7.91
C ALA A 177 -8.00 -13.00 -6.58
N ALA A 178 -9.25 -13.42 -6.39
CA ALA A 178 -9.98 -13.18 -5.14
C ALA A 178 -9.42 -14.05 -4.01
N VAL A 179 -9.12 -15.32 -4.28
CA VAL A 179 -8.50 -16.21 -3.30
C VAL A 179 -7.12 -15.70 -2.88
N ASP A 180 -6.29 -15.37 -3.86
CA ASP A 180 -4.97 -14.79 -3.64
C ASP A 180 -5.06 -13.54 -2.73
N PHE A 181 -6.02 -12.64 -2.99
CA PHE A 181 -6.24 -11.48 -2.12
C PHE A 181 -6.64 -11.87 -0.70
N CYS A 182 -7.60 -12.79 -0.53
CA CYS A 182 -8.03 -13.24 0.80
C CYS A 182 -6.89 -13.88 1.59
N VAL A 183 -6.12 -14.78 0.95
CA VAL A 183 -4.96 -15.44 1.56
C VAL A 183 -3.94 -14.41 2.03
N ARG A 184 -3.68 -13.36 1.25
CA ARG A 184 -2.65 -12.35 1.54
C ARG A 184 -3.10 -11.29 2.53
N SER A 185 -4.36 -10.86 2.48
CA SER A 185 -4.82 -9.68 3.22
C SER A 185 -5.49 -10.02 4.55
N LEU A 186 -6.26 -11.10 4.61
CA LEU A 186 -7.22 -11.29 5.70
C LEU A 186 -6.52 -11.45 7.05
N HIS A 187 -5.42 -12.19 7.10
CA HIS A 187 -4.67 -12.42 8.33
C HIS A 187 -3.80 -11.21 8.74
N ILE A 188 -3.47 -10.31 7.81
CA ILE A 188 -2.69 -9.08 8.10
C ILE A 188 -3.60 -8.04 8.76
N VAL A 189 -4.82 -7.87 8.25
CA VAL A 189 -5.79 -6.87 8.73
C VAL A 189 -6.22 -7.12 10.19
N TYR A 190 -6.20 -8.38 10.65
CA TYR A 190 -6.53 -8.74 12.03
C TYR A 190 -5.30 -9.06 12.90
N GLY A 191 -4.08 -8.93 12.36
CA GLY A 191 -2.85 -9.43 12.97
C GLY A 191 -1.92 -8.37 13.56
N PHE A 192 -2.05 -7.11 13.14
CA PHE A 192 -1.23 -5.99 13.62
C PHE A 192 -2.12 -4.95 14.31
N CYS A 193 -2.38 -5.20 15.59
CA CYS A 193 -2.88 -4.20 16.52
C CYS A 193 -2.09 -4.39 17.82
N SER A 194 -0.90 -3.80 17.87
CA SER A 194 -0.08 -3.70 19.08
C SER A 194 0.79 -2.45 19.01
#